data_AF-X1R2M0-F1
#
_entry.id   AF-X1R2M0-F1
#
_cell.length_a   1.000
_cell.length_b   1.000
_cell.length_c   1.000
_cell.angle_alpha   90.00
_cell.angle_beta   90.00
_cell.angle_gamma   90.00
#
_symmetry.space_group_name_H-M   'P 1'
#
loop_
_entity.id
_entity.type
_entity.pdbx_description
1 polymer ?
#
loop_
_entity_poly.entity_id
_entity_poly.type
_entity_poly.pdbx_seq_one_letter_code
_entity_poly.pdbx_strand_id
1 'polypeptide(L)'
;MKRILIAIVLIFSLLLIPSTANIASADESDNTSYEFGNVTLEVEVVPPKPAPAPAPPTGDGAPAAYSVKTDIFGKVKTFYTNYKGEVQKTIEATSKDGLLTFTIPKKTTALGEDGKRLKGLEAAVDESPPDPPEDAHIIGLAYDFGPDGATFEPPITFTWSYDHYILPTGIVEKDLVLAYHDGEAWIELEC
;
A
#
# COMPACT_ATOMS: atom_id res chain seq x y z
N MET A 1 -6.57 27.42 -15.75
CA MET A 1 -5.52 27.22 -14.73
C MET A 1 -4.97 25.83 -14.97
N LYS A 2 -3.69 25.71 -15.32
CA LYS A 2 -3.04 24.40 -15.47
C LYS A 2 -2.89 23.81 -14.06
N ARG A 3 -3.70 22.82 -13.73
CA ARG A 3 -3.46 21.95 -12.59
C ARG A 3 -2.54 20.87 -13.15
N ILE A 4 -1.35 20.72 -12.59
CA ILE A 4 -0.44 19.64 -12.99
C ILE A 4 -0.49 18.68 -11.83
N LEU A 5 -1.11 17.53 -12.06
CA LEU A 5 -1.29 16.50 -11.06
C LEU A 5 -0.02 15.66 -11.00
N ILE A 6 0.51 15.44 -9.81
CA ILE A 6 1.58 14.47 -9.61
C ILE A 6 0.97 13.25 -8.97
N ALA A 7 0.92 12.14 -9.71
CA ALA A 7 0.37 10.88 -9.27
C ALA A 7 1.52 9.96 -8.78
N ILE A 8 1.47 9.55 -7.52
CA ILE A 8 2.12 8.29 -7.12
C ILE A 8 1.15 7.19 -7.50
N VAL A 9 1.59 6.33 -8.42
CA VAL A 9 0.75 5.32 -9.05
C VAL A 9 0.66 4.08 -8.17
N LEU A 10 -0.57 3.75 -7.81
CA LEU A 10 -0.93 2.46 -7.22
C LEU A 10 -1.83 1.74 -8.21
N ILE A 11 -1.38 0.65 -8.82
CA ILE A 11 -2.31 -0.17 -9.59
C ILE A 11 -2.97 -1.09 -8.58
N PHE A 12 -4.23 -0.78 -8.25
CA PHE A 12 -5.00 -1.49 -7.24
C PHE A 12 -6.29 -2.03 -7.87
N SER A 13 -6.43 -3.36 -7.88
CA SER A 13 -7.73 -4.03 -7.98
C SER A 13 -8.29 -4.39 -6.59
N LEU A 14 -7.91 -3.61 -5.58
CA LEU A 14 -8.21 -3.85 -4.16
C LEU A 14 -9.37 -2.96 -3.71
N LEU A 15 -10.40 -3.56 -3.10
CA LEU A 15 -11.55 -2.82 -2.56
C LEU A 15 -11.19 -2.16 -1.22
N LEU A 16 -10.24 -1.24 -1.26
CA LEU A 16 -9.83 -0.40 -0.13
C LEU A 16 -10.37 1.00 -0.33
N ILE A 17 -10.91 1.60 0.72
CA ILE A 17 -11.35 2.99 0.67
C ILE A 17 -10.24 3.79 1.35
N PRO A 18 -9.41 4.55 0.61
CA PRO A 18 -8.45 5.44 1.27
C PRO A 18 -9.23 6.30 2.27
N SER A 19 -8.80 6.31 3.52
CA SER A 19 -9.50 7.11 4.53
C SER A 19 -8.76 8.38 4.84
N THR A 20 -7.42 8.33 4.81
CA THR A 20 -6.58 9.53 4.92
C THR A 20 -5.23 9.32 4.23
N ALA A 21 -4.79 10.32 3.49
CA ALA A 21 -3.42 10.38 3.00
C ALA A 21 -2.77 11.67 3.50
N ASN A 22 -1.65 11.55 4.20
CA ASN A 22 -0.93 12.69 4.77
C ASN A 22 0.38 12.90 4.01
N ILE A 23 0.56 14.10 3.48
CA ILE A 23 1.82 14.54 2.86
C ILE A 23 2.58 15.35 3.90
N ALA A 24 3.77 14.88 4.27
CA ALA A 24 4.60 15.52 5.29
C ALA A 24 6.02 15.77 4.73
N SER A 25 6.46 17.02 4.81
CA SER A 25 7.86 17.38 4.57
C SER A 25 8.73 16.92 5.74
N ALA A 26 9.95 16.45 5.46
CA ALA A 26 10.92 16.18 6.52
C ALA A 26 11.36 17.50 7.16
N ASP A 27 11.39 17.54 8.49
CA ASP A 27 11.76 18.72 9.29
C ASP A 27 13.11 19.31 8.86
N GLU A 28 13.12 20.63 8.67
CA GLU A 28 14.25 21.48 8.28
C GLU A 28 15.30 21.53 9.41
N SER A 29 15.96 20.41 9.71
CA SER A 29 17.04 20.37 10.69
C SER A 29 18.27 19.65 10.14
N ASP A 30 19.29 20.47 9.87
CA ASP A 30 20.67 20.16 9.48
C ASP A 30 21.00 20.09 7.97
N ASN A 31 21.36 21.28 7.48
CA ASN A 31 22.05 21.65 6.24
C ASN A 31 23.23 20.70 5.94
N THR A 32 22.98 19.64 5.17
CA THR A 32 23.90 18.88 4.27
C THR A 32 23.30 17.54 3.79
N SER A 33 22.05 17.22 4.13
CA SER A 33 21.40 15.98 3.75
C SER A 33 20.43 16.16 2.57
N TYR A 34 20.41 15.20 1.65
CA TYR A 34 19.46 15.12 0.54
C TYR A 34 18.03 15.21 1.09
N GLU A 35 17.27 16.23 0.71
CA GLU A 35 15.91 16.46 1.21
C GLU A 35 14.91 15.53 0.51
N PHE A 36 14.47 14.49 1.23
CA PHE A 36 13.39 13.62 0.79
C PHE A 36 12.07 14.04 1.43
N GLY A 37 11.04 14.27 0.60
CA GLY A 37 9.66 14.41 1.06
C GLY A 37 9.03 13.04 1.32
N ASN A 38 8.04 12.96 2.22
CA ASN A 38 7.32 11.71 2.48
C ASN A 38 5.80 11.90 2.29
N VAL A 39 5.19 10.92 1.64
CA VAL A 39 3.74 10.75 1.54
C VAL A 39 3.38 9.48 2.29
N THR A 40 2.47 9.56 3.25
CA THR A 40 1.98 8.41 3.99
C THR A 40 0.50 8.20 3.70
N LEU A 41 0.15 7.01 3.19
CA LEU A 41 -1.24 6.60 3.04
C LEU A 41 -1.57 5.61 4.15
N GLU A 42 -2.60 5.94 4.92
CA GLU A 42 -3.27 4.97 5.77
C GLU A 42 -4.47 4.43 5.01
N VAL A 43 -4.41 3.13 4.70
CA VAL A 43 -5.50 2.51 3.97
C VAL A 43 -6.48 1.90 4.96
N GLU A 44 -7.51 2.67 5.31
CA GLU A 44 -8.62 2.10 6.07
C GLU A 44 -9.53 1.28 5.15
N VAL A 45 -10.24 0.33 5.74
CA VAL A 45 -11.24 -0.46 5.04
C VAL A 45 -12.58 -0.02 5.58
N VAL A 46 -13.55 0.27 4.71
CA VAL A 46 -14.95 0.24 5.17
C VAL A 46 -15.24 -1.22 5.49
N PRO A 47 -15.50 -1.57 6.77
CA PRO A 47 -15.55 -2.96 7.18
C PRO A 47 -16.52 -3.71 6.28
N PRO A 48 -16.09 -4.79 5.61
CA PRO A 48 -17.04 -5.64 4.91
C PRO A 48 -18.08 -6.06 5.93
N LYS A 49 -19.36 -5.94 5.57
CA LYS A 49 -20.47 -6.44 6.41
C LYS A 49 -20.02 -7.79 6.98
N PRO A 50 -19.99 -7.98 8.32
CA PRO A 50 -19.30 -9.10 8.93
C PRO A 50 -19.68 -10.40 8.23
N ALA A 51 -18.74 -10.96 7.45
CA ALA A 51 -18.92 -12.28 6.92
C ALA A 51 -19.04 -13.22 8.13
N PRO A 52 -19.92 -14.24 8.07
CA PRO A 52 -19.99 -15.23 9.14
C PRO A 52 -18.57 -15.73 9.43
N ALA A 53 -18.14 -15.58 10.69
CA ALA A 53 -16.81 -16.01 11.11
C ALA A 53 -16.59 -17.45 10.60
N PRO A 54 -15.43 -17.74 9.96
CA PRO A 54 -15.12 -19.11 9.58
C PRO A 54 -15.29 -20.01 10.80
N ALA A 55 -16.07 -21.08 10.66
CA ALA A 55 -16.21 -22.04 11.76
C ALA A 55 -14.80 -22.48 12.17
N PRO A 56 -14.49 -22.49 13.49
CA PRO A 56 -13.20 -23.01 13.93
C PRO A 56 -13.02 -24.41 13.36
N PRO A 57 -11.81 -24.78 12.90
CA PRO A 57 -11.57 -26.15 12.44
C PRO A 57 -11.96 -27.11 13.56
N THR A 58 -12.94 -27.97 13.31
CA THR A 58 -13.56 -28.86 14.29
C THR A 58 -12.67 -30.06 14.66
N GLY A 59 -11.36 -29.93 14.51
CA GLY A 59 -10.39 -31.00 14.73
C GLY A 59 -9.30 -30.59 15.71
N ASP A 60 -9.09 -31.41 16.74
CA ASP A 60 -7.94 -31.38 17.64
C ASP A 60 -6.65 -31.57 16.81
N GLY A 61 -6.09 -30.48 16.28
CA GLY A 61 -4.90 -30.55 15.44
C GLY A 61 -4.61 -29.33 14.55
N ALA A 62 -5.37 -28.23 14.68
CA ALA A 62 -5.07 -27.02 13.92
C ALA A 62 -3.69 -26.47 14.33
N PRO A 63 -2.77 -26.22 13.37
CA PRO A 63 -1.44 -25.70 13.68
C PRO A 63 -1.54 -24.30 14.31
N ALA A 64 -0.65 -24.03 15.28
CA ALA A 64 -0.61 -22.77 16.02
C ALA A 64 -0.31 -21.55 15.12
N ALA A 65 0.31 -21.77 13.95
CA ALA A 65 0.61 -20.75 12.97
C ALA A 65 0.57 -21.31 11.56
N TYR A 66 0.21 -20.45 10.61
CA TYR A 66 0.22 -20.75 9.19
C TYR A 66 1.16 -19.78 8.48
N SER A 67 2.01 -20.32 7.63
CA SER A 67 2.89 -19.52 6.78
C SER A 67 2.11 -18.92 5.62
N VAL A 68 2.31 -17.64 5.40
CA VAL A 68 1.87 -16.91 4.21
C VAL A 68 3.13 -16.54 3.45
N LYS A 69 3.24 -17.01 2.20
CA LYS A 69 4.35 -16.64 1.32
C LYS A 69 4.09 -15.25 0.79
N THR A 70 5.10 -14.41 0.75
CA THR A 70 4.97 -13.08 0.16
C THR A 70 6.10 -12.83 -0.79
N ASP A 71 5.78 -12.32 -1.97
CA ASP A 71 6.79 -11.79 -2.87
C ASP A 71 6.67 -10.27 -2.88
N ILE A 72 7.58 -9.61 -2.16
CA ILE A 72 7.53 -8.17 -2.02
C ILE A 72 8.82 -7.61 -2.58
N PHE A 73 8.71 -6.98 -3.74
CA PHE A 73 9.80 -6.44 -4.54
C PHE A 73 10.83 -7.51 -4.93
N GLY A 74 10.36 -8.69 -5.31
CA GLY A 74 11.20 -9.84 -5.66
C GLY A 74 11.86 -10.50 -4.45
N LYS A 75 11.50 -10.09 -3.22
CA LYS A 75 12.01 -10.67 -1.98
C LYS A 75 10.95 -11.58 -1.39
N VAL A 76 11.18 -12.88 -1.51
CA VAL A 76 10.35 -13.87 -0.83
C VAL A 76 10.54 -13.74 0.67
N LYS A 77 9.52 -13.22 1.36
CA LYS A 77 9.38 -13.28 2.81
C LYS A 77 8.29 -14.29 3.17
N THR A 78 8.31 -14.75 4.41
CA THR A 78 7.23 -15.58 4.97
C THR A 78 6.78 -14.94 6.26
N PHE A 79 5.50 -14.60 6.35
CA PHE A 79 4.89 -14.17 7.60
C PHE A 79 3.95 -15.24 8.14
N TYR A 80 3.59 -15.08 9.41
CA TYR A 80 2.80 -16.04 10.14
C TYR A 80 1.47 -15.43 10.55
N THR A 81 0.41 -16.21 10.37
CA THR A 81 -0.95 -15.88 10.80
C THR A 81 -1.55 -17.00 11.63
N ASN A 82 -2.58 -16.71 12.42
CA ASN A 82 -3.40 -17.75 13.02
C ASN A 82 -4.50 -18.24 12.05
N TYR A 83 -5.39 -19.12 12.52
CA TYR A 83 -6.47 -19.67 11.69
C TYR A 83 -7.51 -18.61 11.25
N LYS A 84 -7.60 -17.48 11.96
CA LYS A 84 -8.48 -16.35 11.63
C LYS A 84 -7.85 -15.36 10.65
N GLY A 85 -6.59 -15.54 10.28
CA GLY A 85 -5.84 -14.59 9.45
C GLY A 85 -5.16 -13.46 10.22
N GLU A 86 -5.09 -13.55 11.55
CA GLU A 86 -4.42 -12.55 12.37
C GLU A 86 -2.90 -12.69 12.29
N VAL A 87 -2.22 -11.63 11.87
CA VAL A 87 -0.77 -11.50 11.75
C VAL A 87 -0.08 -11.61 13.12
N GLN A 88 0.89 -12.51 13.24
CA GLN A 88 1.52 -12.86 14.52
C GLN A 88 2.72 -11.97 14.89
N LYS A 89 3.31 -11.27 13.92
CA LYS A 89 4.41 -10.31 14.08
C LYS A 89 4.29 -9.20 13.06
N THR A 90 4.64 -7.97 13.44
CA THR A 90 4.68 -6.85 12.50
C THR A 90 5.54 -7.20 11.30
N ILE A 91 5.03 -6.88 10.12
CA ILE A 91 5.70 -7.08 8.84
C ILE A 91 6.07 -5.69 8.34
N GLU A 92 7.34 -5.51 8.05
CA GLU A 92 7.85 -4.33 7.36
C GLU A 92 8.63 -4.81 6.14
N ALA A 93 8.39 -4.21 4.99
CA ALA A 93 9.35 -4.29 3.90
C ALA A 93 9.40 -3.02 3.07
N THR A 94 10.58 -2.85 2.50
CA THR A 94 10.95 -1.70 1.70
C THR A 94 11.35 -2.18 0.31
N SER A 95 10.92 -1.42 -0.70
CA SER A 95 11.28 -1.59 -2.09
C SER A 95 12.79 -1.50 -2.30
N LYS A 96 13.26 -2.01 -3.44
CA LYS A 96 14.69 -2.11 -3.73
C LYS A 96 15.36 -0.74 -3.84
N ASP A 97 14.62 0.25 -4.33
CA ASP A 97 14.99 1.65 -4.46
C ASP A 97 14.88 2.44 -3.15
N GLY A 98 14.28 1.88 -2.10
CA GLY A 98 14.09 2.55 -0.82
C GLY A 98 12.91 3.51 -0.77
N LEU A 99 12.16 3.68 -1.86
CA LEU A 99 11.13 4.71 -1.98
C LEU A 99 9.79 4.30 -1.39
N LEU A 100 9.45 3.01 -1.35
CA LEU A 100 8.21 2.52 -0.77
C LEU A 100 8.50 1.61 0.41
N THR A 101 7.98 1.97 1.58
CA THR A 101 7.91 1.08 2.75
C THR A 101 6.45 0.77 3.05
N PHE A 102 6.13 -0.51 3.24
CA PHE A 102 4.82 -0.92 3.73
C PHE A 102 4.95 -1.60 5.10
N THR A 103 3.95 -1.38 5.96
CA THR A 103 3.90 -1.89 7.32
C THR A 103 2.56 -2.54 7.60
N ILE A 104 2.59 -3.81 8.02
CA ILE A 104 1.42 -4.55 8.53
C ILE A 104 1.63 -4.81 10.02
N PRO A 105 0.88 -4.14 10.91
CA PRO A 105 1.00 -4.35 12.34
C PRO A 105 0.71 -5.80 12.76
N LYS A 106 1.32 -6.22 13.88
CA LYS A 106 0.86 -7.41 14.59
C LYS A 106 -0.62 -7.26 14.97
N LYS A 107 -1.37 -8.35 14.93
CA LYS A 107 -2.81 -8.44 15.18
C LYS A 107 -3.70 -7.91 14.05
N THR A 108 -3.12 -7.49 12.94
CA THR A 108 -3.89 -7.22 11.72
C THR A 108 -4.49 -8.51 11.18
N THR A 109 -5.80 -8.53 10.99
CA THR A 109 -6.54 -9.60 10.32
C THR A 109 -6.43 -9.36 8.82
N ALA A 110 -5.67 -10.24 8.14
CA ALA A 110 -5.46 -10.19 6.69
C ALA A 110 -6.29 -11.28 6.02
N LEU A 111 -7.30 -10.87 5.26
CA LEU A 111 -8.20 -11.76 4.51
C LEU A 111 -8.03 -11.52 3.00
N GLY A 112 -8.25 -12.54 2.19
CA GLY A 112 -8.43 -12.39 0.75
C GLY A 112 -9.89 -12.03 0.41
N GLU A 113 -10.16 -11.84 -0.87
CA GLU A 113 -11.51 -11.54 -1.40
C GLU A 113 -12.57 -12.55 -0.95
N ASP A 114 -12.18 -13.82 -0.77
CA ASP A 114 -13.08 -14.89 -0.34
C ASP A 114 -13.45 -14.84 1.16
N GLY A 115 -13.01 -13.79 1.87
CA GLY A 115 -13.19 -13.61 3.31
C GLY A 115 -12.41 -14.61 4.15
N LYS A 116 -11.54 -15.43 3.53
CA LYS A 116 -10.68 -16.37 4.25
C LYS A 116 -9.31 -15.75 4.44
N ARG A 117 -8.51 -16.37 5.31
CA ARG A 117 -7.13 -15.95 5.53
C ARG A 117 -6.39 -15.77 4.20
N LEU A 118 -5.69 -14.64 4.09
CA LEU A 118 -4.77 -14.33 3.01
C LEU A 118 -3.69 -15.40 2.82
N LYS A 119 -3.51 -15.87 1.58
CA LYS A 119 -2.55 -16.96 1.24
C LYS A 119 -1.25 -16.46 0.62
N GLY A 120 -1.27 -15.23 0.09
CA GLY A 120 -0.11 -14.56 -0.44
C GLY A 120 -0.28 -13.05 -0.37
N LEU A 121 0.83 -12.34 -0.40
CA LEU A 121 0.88 -10.89 -0.58
C LEU A 121 1.98 -10.60 -1.58
N GLU A 122 1.67 -9.79 -2.58
CA GLU A 122 2.55 -9.46 -3.69
C GLU A 122 2.64 -7.93 -3.82
N ALA A 123 3.85 -7.43 -4.01
CA ALA A 123 4.07 -6.03 -4.36
C ALA A 123 5.25 -5.94 -5.33
N ALA A 124 5.05 -5.29 -6.46
CA ALA A 124 6.06 -5.15 -7.50
C ALA A 124 6.08 -3.72 -8.04
N VAL A 125 7.21 -3.33 -8.64
CA VAL A 125 7.25 -2.12 -9.47
C VAL A 125 6.58 -2.47 -10.80
N ASP A 126 5.64 -1.64 -11.24
CA ASP A 126 5.17 -1.69 -12.61
C ASP A 126 6.11 -0.83 -13.48
N GLU A 127 6.84 -1.49 -14.36
CA GLU A 127 7.80 -0.87 -15.28
C GLU A 127 7.11 -0.24 -16.51
N SER A 128 5.81 -0.52 -16.71
CA SER A 128 5.03 -0.01 -17.84
C SER A 128 3.60 0.34 -17.40
N PRO A 129 3.43 1.28 -16.44
CA PRO A 129 2.10 1.68 -15.98
C PRO A 129 1.30 2.33 -17.12
N PRO A 130 -0.05 2.33 -17.04
CA PRO A 130 -0.89 3.09 -17.96
C PRO A 130 -0.47 4.57 -18.01
N ASP A 131 -0.67 5.22 -19.16
CA ASP A 131 -0.36 6.64 -19.27
C ASP A 131 -1.31 7.46 -18.36
N PRO A 132 -0.79 8.44 -17.59
CA PRO A 132 -1.63 9.36 -16.83
C PRO A 132 -2.42 10.30 -17.77
N PRO A 133 -3.47 10.99 -17.27
CA PRO A 133 -4.15 12.04 -18.03
C PRO A 133 -3.19 13.10 -18.58
N GLU A 134 -3.56 13.81 -19.66
CA GLU A 134 -2.68 14.79 -20.34
C GLU A 134 -2.14 15.90 -19.43
N ASP A 135 -2.83 16.21 -18.33
CA ASP A 135 -2.46 17.21 -17.33
C ASP A 135 -1.85 16.61 -16.06
N ALA A 136 -1.41 15.35 -16.12
CA ALA A 136 -0.84 14.62 -15.00
C ALA A 136 0.51 13.96 -15.38
N HIS A 137 1.38 13.82 -14.38
CA HIS A 137 2.66 13.14 -14.51
C HIS A 137 2.88 12.18 -13.35
N ILE A 138 3.45 11.01 -13.66
CA ILE A 138 3.88 10.05 -12.64
C ILE A 138 5.24 10.50 -12.10
N ILE A 139 5.36 10.63 -10.79
CA ILE A 139 6.63 10.91 -10.12
C ILE A 139 7.00 9.73 -9.24
N GLY A 140 8.23 9.25 -9.38
CA GLY A 140 8.69 8.02 -8.73
C GLY A 140 8.35 6.77 -9.53
N LEU A 141 8.01 5.68 -8.85
CA LEU A 141 7.64 4.41 -9.45
C LEU A 141 6.15 4.11 -9.27
N ALA A 142 5.60 3.42 -10.25
CA ALA A 142 4.31 2.75 -10.15
C ALA A 142 4.48 1.42 -9.41
N TYR A 143 3.53 1.11 -8.54
CA TYR A 143 3.53 -0.16 -7.82
C TYR A 143 2.23 -0.92 -8.05
N ASP A 144 2.37 -2.22 -8.30
CA ASP A 144 1.27 -3.17 -8.42
C ASP A 144 1.21 -4.02 -7.15
N PHE A 145 0.01 -4.17 -6.58
CA PHE A 145 -0.22 -4.86 -5.32
C PHE A 145 -1.26 -5.96 -5.48
N GLY A 146 -0.91 -7.16 -5.03
CA GLY A 146 -1.80 -8.31 -5.01
C GLY A 146 -1.84 -9.02 -3.66
N PRO A 147 -2.83 -9.89 -3.44
CA PRO A 147 -3.93 -10.20 -4.35
C PRO A 147 -5.08 -9.20 -4.23
N ASP A 148 -5.83 -9.08 -5.32
CA ASP A 148 -7.07 -8.30 -5.43
C ASP A 148 -8.10 -8.71 -4.35
N GLY A 149 -8.91 -7.73 -3.93
CA GLY A 149 -9.94 -7.92 -2.90
C GLY A 149 -9.45 -8.31 -1.49
N ALA A 150 -8.14 -8.37 -1.22
CA ALA A 150 -7.61 -8.49 0.14
C ALA A 150 -8.03 -7.32 1.07
N THR A 151 -8.29 -7.65 2.34
CA THR A 151 -8.72 -6.69 3.36
C THR A 151 -7.85 -6.82 4.61
N PHE A 152 -7.63 -5.69 5.29
CA PHE A 152 -6.77 -5.61 6.48
C PHE A 152 -7.46 -4.85 7.61
N GLU A 153 -7.49 -5.45 8.81
CA GLU A 153 -8.10 -4.84 10.00
C GLU A 153 -7.26 -5.13 11.26
N PRO A 154 -6.63 -4.14 11.92
CA PRO A 154 -6.60 -2.71 11.57
C PRO A 154 -5.92 -2.39 10.22
N PRO A 155 -6.11 -1.14 9.73
CA PRO A 155 -5.44 -0.58 8.55
C PRO A 155 -3.94 -0.87 8.47
N ILE A 156 -3.43 -0.90 7.25
CA ILE A 156 -1.99 -1.00 6.98
C ILE A 156 -1.46 0.35 6.48
N THR A 157 -0.17 0.55 6.65
CA THR A 157 0.49 1.82 6.30
C THR A 157 1.39 1.61 5.11
N PHE A 158 1.32 2.54 4.16
CA PHE A 158 2.31 2.68 3.10
C PHE A 158 2.95 4.07 3.20
N THR A 159 4.26 4.11 3.11
CA THR A 159 5.07 5.32 3.14
C THR A 159 5.87 5.39 1.84
N TRP A 160 5.59 6.39 1.02
CA TRP A 160 6.38 6.75 -0.15
C TRP A 160 7.31 7.90 0.19
N SER A 161 8.57 7.75 -0.16
CA SER A 161 9.56 8.81 -0.16
C SER A 161 9.81 9.26 -1.60
N TYR A 162 9.95 10.56 -1.81
CA TYR A 162 10.31 11.12 -3.11
C TYR A 162 11.40 12.18 -2.94
N ASP A 163 12.23 12.34 -3.96
CA ASP A 163 13.25 13.38 -3.99
C ASP A 163 12.60 14.70 -4.42
N HIS A 164 12.69 15.75 -3.61
CA HIS A 164 12.09 17.06 -3.93
C HIS A 164 12.64 17.62 -5.25
N TYR A 165 13.88 17.33 -5.61
CA TYR A 165 14.50 17.86 -6.82
C TYR A 165 13.93 17.28 -8.13
N ILE A 166 13.12 16.22 -8.05
CA ILE A 166 12.42 15.68 -9.22
C ILE A 166 11.12 16.44 -9.54
N LEU A 167 10.66 17.31 -8.62
CA LEU A 167 9.45 18.09 -8.84
C LEU A 167 9.67 19.14 -9.93
N PRO A 168 8.76 19.25 -10.92
CA PRO A 168 8.83 20.31 -11.92
C PRO A 168 8.77 21.70 -11.29
N THR A 169 9.43 22.67 -11.91
CA THR A 169 9.44 24.06 -11.42
C THR A 169 8.03 24.61 -11.26
N GLY A 170 7.72 25.10 -10.05
CA GLY A 170 6.42 25.70 -9.72
C GLY A 170 5.39 24.72 -9.18
N ILE A 171 5.74 23.44 -9.05
CA ILE A 171 4.95 22.46 -8.30
C ILE A 171 5.40 22.45 -6.85
N VAL A 172 4.42 22.42 -5.94
CA VAL A 172 4.66 22.33 -4.50
C VAL A 172 3.92 21.12 -3.94
N GLU A 173 4.28 20.69 -2.74
CA GLU A 173 3.79 19.45 -2.12
C GLU A 173 2.25 19.35 -2.05
N LYS A 174 1.56 20.48 -1.89
CA LYS A 174 0.08 20.55 -1.89
C LYS A 174 -0.58 20.20 -3.24
N ASP A 175 0.19 20.13 -4.31
CA ASP A 175 -0.28 19.77 -5.65
C ASP A 175 -0.02 18.29 -5.96
N LEU A 176 0.61 17.55 -5.02
CA LEU A 176 0.82 16.12 -5.10
C LEU A 176 -0.46 15.37 -4.70
N VAL A 177 -0.79 14.32 -5.45
CA VAL A 177 -1.92 13.44 -5.17
C VAL A 177 -1.46 11.99 -5.22
N LEU A 178 -2.09 11.15 -4.40
CA LEU A 178 -2.00 9.71 -4.58
C LEU A 178 -3.15 9.29 -5.50
N ALA A 179 -2.87 8.42 -6.46
CA ALA A 179 -3.90 7.93 -7.37
C ALA A 179 -3.74 6.43 -7.59
N TYR A 180 -4.86 5.76 -7.84
CA TYR A 180 -4.86 4.39 -8.30
C TYR A 180 -5.48 4.22 -9.68
N HIS A 181 -5.07 3.19 -10.41
CA HIS A 181 -5.67 2.85 -11.69
C HIS A 181 -6.64 1.68 -11.51
N ASP A 182 -7.91 1.85 -11.89
CA ASP A 182 -8.97 0.82 -11.73
C ASP A 182 -9.09 -0.15 -12.92
N GLY A 183 -8.22 0.00 -13.92
CA GLY A 183 -8.24 -0.75 -15.18
C GLY A 183 -8.82 0.04 -16.34
N GLU A 184 -9.55 1.12 -16.08
CA GLU A 184 -10.11 2.03 -17.09
C GLU A 184 -9.59 3.46 -16.95
N ALA A 185 -9.43 3.95 -15.72
CA ALA A 185 -9.06 5.32 -15.43
C ALA A 185 -8.17 5.45 -14.18
N TRP A 186 -7.48 6.58 -14.12
CA TRP A 186 -6.79 7.06 -12.92
C TRP A 186 -7.80 7.71 -11.98
N ILE A 187 -7.84 7.22 -10.74
CA ILE A 187 -8.72 7.69 -9.67
C ILE A 187 -7.86 8.26 -8.56
N GLU A 188 -8.04 9.54 -8.25
CA GLU A 188 -7.39 10.19 -7.11
C GLU A 188 -7.91 9.57 -5.79
N LEU A 189 -6.99 9.26 -4.88
CA LEU A 189 -7.31 8.90 -3.51
C LEU A 189 -7.57 10.19 -2.74
N GLU A 190 -8.67 10.25 -1.97
CA GLU A 190 -8.93 11.39 -1.10
C GLU A 190 -7.87 11.42 0.02
N CYS A 191 -7.14 12.54 0.10
CA CYS A 191 -6.10 12.81 1.08
C CYS A 191 -6.67 13.50 2.32
#